data_AF-A0A8B8E0L9-F1
#
_entry.id   AF-A0A8B8E0L9-F1
#
_cell.length_a   1.000
_cell.length_b   1.000
_cell.length_c   1.000
_cell.angle_alpha   90.00
_cell.angle_beta   90.00
_cell.angle_gamma   90.00
#
_symmetry.space_group_name_H-M   'P 1'
#
loop_
_entity.id
_entity.type
_entity.pdbx_description
1 polymer ?
#
loop_
_entity_poly.entity_id
_entity_poly.type
_entity_poly.pdbx_seq_one_letter_code
_entity_poly.pdbx_strand_id
1 'polypeptide(L)'
;MEANDECLLYSTITFSDSSTRFRIHHGQQANCNFPIYASVFVCIFYSLGMGIYNSYTIYKSQRDPSVVSQMLVLPFILINSLGSLLMFICSCIISVGFKELCDGLTGKQSWFSRCSDAERAIIYEGNSNKQIGSLKHFYTRINVSQAASWICTLWWILLVVSGIIRFVRDRRLQRNTRQNSLQWI
;
A
#
# COMPACT_ATOMS: atom_id res chain seq x y z
N MET A 1 8.08 7.88 -6.15
CA MET A 1 7.76 7.46 -7.54
C MET A 1 7.86 8.70 -8.42
N GLU A 2 9.05 9.30 -8.41
CA GLU A 2 9.26 10.66 -8.92
C GLU A 2 10.43 10.59 -9.91
N ALA A 3 10.31 11.37 -10.98
CA ALA A 3 11.43 11.72 -11.84
C ALA A 3 11.57 13.23 -11.79
N ASN A 4 12.70 13.71 -11.25
CA ASN A 4 12.96 15.13 -10.99
C ASN A 4 11.85 15.83 -10.21
N ASP A 5 11.49 15.27 -9.05
CA ASP A 5 10.51 15.83 -8.11
C ASP A 5 9.06 15.90 -8.63
N GLU A 6 8.78 15.40 -9.84
CA GLU A 6 7.42 15.33 -10.39
C GLU A 6 6.86 13.90 -10.42
N CYS A 7 5.55 13.79 -10.18
CA CYS A 7 4.85 12.50 -10.06
C CYS A 7 4.70 11.82 -11.43
N LEU A 8 5.25 10.61 -11.54
CA LEU A 8 5.16 9.78 -12.74
C LEU A 8 3.85 9.00 -12.84
N LEU A 9 3.17 8.77 -11.70
CA LEU A 9 1.91 8.03 -11.67
C LEU A 9 0.81 8.80 -12.40
N TYR A 10 0.06 8.12 -13.27
CA TYR A 10 -0.98 8.74 -14.12
C TYR A 10 -0.44 9.82 -15.08
N SER A 11 0.85 9.80 -15.39
CA SER A 11 1.39 10.72 -16.39
C SER A 11 0.96 10.29 -17.79
N THR A 12 0.54 11.26 -18.60
CA THR A 12 0.13 11.02 -19.99
C THR A 12 1.27 11.35 -20.93
N ILE A 13 1.51 10.49 -21.91
CA ILE A 13 2.60 10.67 -22.86
C ILE A 13 2.03 11.03 -24.22
N THR A 14 2.50 12.13 -24.79
CA THR A 14 2.17 12.54 -26.16
C THR A 14 3.42 12.48 -27.03
N PHE A 15 3.37 11.70 -28.10
CA PHE A 15 4.44 11.61 -29.10
C PHE A 15 4.32 12.76 -30.10
N SER A 16 5.45 13.35 -30.48
CA SER A 16 5.50 14.35 -31.56
C SER A 16 5.85 13.66 -32.88
N ASP A 17 5.10 13.96 -33.95
CA ASP A 17 5.06 13.21 -35.23
C ASP A 17 6.38 13.09 -36.02
N SER A 18 7.48 13.73 -35.61
CA SER A 18 8.68 13.80 -36.45
C SER A 18 10.04 13.73 -35.72
N SER A 19 10.06 13.37 -34.44
CA SER A 19 11.34 13.11 -33.76
C SER A 19 11.19 12.13 -32.60
N THR A 20 12.30 11.52 -32.17
CA THR A 20 12.48 10.63 -31.01
C THR A 20 12.12 11.28 -29.65
N ARG A 21 11.29 12.33 -29.66
CA ARG A 21 10.93 13.17 -28.53
C ARG A 21 9.47 12.89 -28.16
N PHE A 22 9.26 12.58 -26.90
CA PHE A 22 7.95 12.40 -26.30
C PHE A 22 7.81 13.39 -25.15
N ARG A 23 6.61 13.97 -25.01
CA ARG A 23 6.28 14.89 -23.92
C ARG A 23 5.53 14.11 -22.84
N ILE A 24 5.92 14.32 -21.58
CA ILE A 24 5.24 13.76 -20.42
C ILE A 24 4.43 14.87 -19.77
N HIS A 25 3.13 14.66 -19.64
CA HIS A 25 2.28 15.43 -18.75
C HIS A 25 2.22 14.71 -17.41
N HIS A 26 2.88 15.28 -16.41
CA HIS A 26 2.96 14.69 -15.08
C HIS A 26 1.59 14.62 -14.41
N GLY A 27 1.38 13.55 -13.64
CA GLY A 27 0.15 13.36 -12.88
C GLY A 27 0.12 14.26 -11.64
N GLN A 28 -1.06 14.38 -11.00
CA GLN A 28 -1.19 15.16 -9.77
C GLN A 28 -0.28 14.59 -8.66
N GLN A 29 0.48 15.46 -8.00
CA GLN A 29 1.41 15.08 -6.93
C GLN A 29 0.72 14.38 -5.75
N ALA A 30 -0.56 14.67 -5.53
CA ALA A 30 -1.41 14.00 -4.54
C ALA A 30 -1.44 12.46 -4.71
N ASN A 31 -1.39 11.96 -5.95
CA ASN A 31 -1.44 10.52 -6.24
C ASN A 31 -0.15 9.80 -5.83
N CYS A 32 1.01 10.46 -5.93
CA CYS A 32 2.28 9.92 -5.45
C CYS A 32 2.44 10.08 -3.93
N ASN A 33 1.92 11.16 -3.37
CA ASN A 33 2.01 11.43 -1.93
C ASN A 33 1.06 10.54 -1.11
N PHE A 34 -0.08 10.14 -1.66
CA PHE A 34 -1.06 9.32 -0.94
C PHE A 34 -0.49 7.97 -0.47
N PRO A 35 0.16 7.13 -1.31
CA PRO A 35 0.78 5.89 -0.83
C PRO A 35 1.90 6.11 0.21
N ILE A 36 2.63 7.24 0.11
CA ILE A 36 3.68 7.59 1.07
C ILE A 36 3.05 7.91 2.43
N TYR A 37 2.07 8.82 2.47
CA TYR A 37 1.37 9.15 3.71
C TYR A 37 0.64 7.95 4.29
N ALA A 38 -0.10 7.18 3.46
CA ALA A 38 -0.82 6.01 3.91
C ALA A 38 0.13 4.98 4.55
N SER A 39 1.27 4.67 3.93
CA SER A 39 2.23 3.74 4.49
C SER A 39 2.90 4.26 5.77
N VAL A 40 3.25 5.55 5.84
CA VAL A 40 3.82 6.16 7.05
C VAL A 40 2.81 6.15 8.20
N PHE A 41 1.59 6.62 7.96
CA PHE A 41 0.55 6.68 8.98
C PHE A 41 0.15 5.29 9.46
N VAL A 42 -0.09 4.37 8.52
CA VAL A 42 -0.52 3.01 8.84
C VAL A 42 0.62 2.24 9.48
N CYS A 43 1.84 2.23 8.96
CA CYS A 43 2.92 1.41 9.54
C CYS A 43 3.47 1.98 10.85
N ILE A 44 3.73 3.29 10.95
CA ILE A 44 4.40 3.87 12.14
C ILE A 44 3.43 3.94 13.32
N PHE A 45 2.25 4.56 13.13
CA PHE A 45 1.32 4.74 14.25
C PHE A 45 0.72 3.41 14.70
N TYR A 46 0.49 2.46 13.77
CA TYR A 46 0.08 1.11 14.16
C TYR A 46 1.15 0.40 14.97
N SER A 47 2.41 0.44 14.53
CA SER A 47 3.51 -0.22 15.25
C SER A 47 3.72 0.38 16.64
N LEU A 48 3.65 1.71 16.76
CA LEU A 48 3.72 2.40 18.04
C LEU A 48 2.53 2.06 18.94
N GLY A 49 1.32 2.13 18.40
CA GLY A 49 0.10 1.77 19.12
C GLY A 49 0.13 0.32 19.61
N MET A 50 0.62 -0.59 18.76
CA MET A 50 0.73 -2.00 19.11
C MET A 50 1.86 -2.29 20.09
N GLY A 51 2.97 -1.56 20.00
CA GLY A 51 4.06 -1.61 20.98
C GLY A 51 3.60 -1.17 22.36
N ILE A 52 2.93 -0.01 22.45
CA ILE A 52 2.36 0.50 23.70
C ILE A 52 1.30 -0.47 24.24
N TYR A 53 0.44 -1.00 23.36
CA TYR A 53 -0.57 -1.99 23.72
C TYR A 53 0.02 -3.27 24.32
N ASN A 54 1.04 -3.85 23.67
CA ASN A 54 1.68 -5.07 24.15
C ASN A 54 2.39 -4.81 25.48
N SER A 55 3.08 -3.69 25.62
CA SER A 55 3.71 -3.28 26.88
C SER A 55 2.70 -3.09 28.01
N TYR A 56 1.58 -2.41 27.74
CA TYR A 56 0.50 -2.22 28.71
C TYR A 56 -0.15 -3.55 29.10
N THR A 57 -0.38 -4.43 28.12
CA THR A 57 -0.96 -5.76 28.34
C THR A 57 -0.03 -6.62 29.19
N ILE A 58 1.28 -6.63 28.94
CA ILE A 58 2.26 -7.36 29.76
C ILE A 58 2.26 -6.82 31.19
N TYR A 59 2.28 -5.50 31.36
CA TYR A 59 2.26 -4.87 32.68
C TYR A 59 0.98 -5.20 33.46
N LYS A 60 -0.19 -5.14 32.80
CA LYS A 60 -1.48 -5.36 33.45
C LYS A 60 -1.87 -6.84 33.59
N SER A 61 -1.37 -7.71 32.70
CA SER A 61 -1.53 -9.16 32.80
C SER A 61 -0.92 -9.75 34.07
N GLN A 62 0.04 -9.05 34.70
CA GLN A 62 0.58 -9.45 36.00
C GLN A 62 -0.42 -9.22 37.15
N ARG A 63 -1.45 -8.38 36.96
CA ARG A 63 -2.44 -8.05 38.00
C ARG A 63 -3.82 -8.67 37.76
N ASP A 64 -4.35 -8.60 36.53
CA ASP A 64 -5.70 -9.12 36.20
C ASP A 64 -5.78 -9.68 34.77
N PRO A 65 -5.70 -11.01 34.59
CA PRO A 65 -5.66 -11.63 33.25
C PRO A 65 -7.04 -11.67 32.54
N SER A 66 -8.16 -11.56 33.26
CA SER A 66 -9.51 -11.76 32.70
C SER A 66 -10.10 -10.53 32.02
N VAL A 67 -9.77 -9.32 32.48
CA VAL A 67 -10.40 -8.06 32.01
C VAL A 67 -9.72 -7.49 30.76
N VAL A 68 -8.41 -7.70 30.61
CA VAL A 68 -7.62 -7.11 29.51
C VAL A 68 -7.86 -7.83 28.18
N SER A 69 -8.12 -9.14 28.20
CA SER A 69 -8.24 -9.94 26.96
C SER A 69 -9.59 -9.81 26.25
N GLN A 70 -10.68 -9.46 26.94
CA GLN A 70 -12.03 -9.50 26.34
C GLN A 70 -12.49 -8.15 25.75
N MET A 71 -12.02 -7.02 26.29
CA MET A 71 -12.60 -5.71 25.94
C MET A 71 -11.93 -5.02 24.73
N LEU A 72 -10.73 -5.46 24.32
CA LEU A 72 -9.89 -4.75 23.33
C LEU A 72 -9.64 -5.52 22.02
N VAL A 73 -10.23 -6.70 21.84
CA VAL A 73 -10.08 -7.49 20.58
C VAL A 73 -10.80 -6.81 19.41
N LEU A 74 -11.96 -6.20 19.66
CA LEU A 74 -12.78 -5.54 18.64
C LEU A 74 -12.11 -4.30 18.01
N PRO A 75 -11.61 -3.31 18.78
CA PRO A 75 -10.91 -2.16 18.20
C PRO A 75 -9.64 -2.55 17.44
N PHE A 76 -8.92 -3.60 17.89
CA PHE A 76 -7.77 -4.12 17.17
C PHE A 76 -8.14 -4.65 15.76
N ILE A 77 -9.24 -5.40 15.65
CA ILE A 77 -9.72 -5.88 14.35
C ILE A 77 -10.17 -4.72 13.46
N LEU A 78 -10.85 -3.71 14.01
CA LEU A 78 -11.29 -2.54 13.26
C LEU A 78 -10.12 -1.74 12.68
N ILE A 79 -9.09 -1.48 13.48
CA ILE A 79 -7.88 -0.75 13.03
C ILE A 79 -7.14 -1.55 11.97
N ASN A 80 -6.96 -2.86 12.16
CA ASN A 80 -6.34 -3.72 11.16
C ASN A 80 -7.13 -3.79 9.86
N SER A 81 -8.46 -3.83 9.95
CA SER A 81 -9.35 -3.82 8.79
C SER A 81 -9.25 -2.51 8.02
N LEU A 82 -9.19 -1.37 8.73
CA LEU A 82 -8.99 -0.07 8.12
C LEU A 82 -7.61 0.04 7.44
N GLY A 83 -6.55 -0.40 8.12
CA GLY A 83 -5.19 -0.45 7.56
C GLY A 83 -5.13 -1.32 6.29
N SER A 84 -5.76 -2.50 6.32
CA SER A 84 -5.84 -3.39 5.17
C SER A 84 -6.56 -2.75 3.98
N LEU A 85 -7.66 -2.01 4.21
CA LEU A 85 -8.39 -1.32 3.16
C LEU A 85 -7.54 -0.20 2.53
N LEU A 86 -6.88 0.60 3.35
CA LEU A 86 -6.00 1.68 2.87
C LEU A 86 -4.83 1.13 2.05
N MET A 87 -4.17 0.06 2.52
CA MET A 87 -3.07 -0.56 1.77
C MET A 87 -3.54 -1.18 0.45
N PHE A 88 -4.72 -1.79 0.43
CA PHE A 88 -5.34 -2.29 -0.80
C PHE A 88 -5.58 -1.16 -1.81
N ILE A 89 -6.13 -0.02 -1.38
CA ILE A 89 -6.32 1.17 -2.22
C ILE A 89 -4.96 1.64 -2.77
N CYS A 90 -3.92 1.72 -1.94
CA CYS A 90 -2.58 2.09 -2.38
C CYS A 90 -2.03 1.13 -3.45
N SER A 91 -2.16 -0.19 -3.25
CA SER A 91 -1.74 -1.20 -4.24
C SER A 91 -2.49 -1.05 -5.57
N CYS A 92 -3.79 -0.74 -5.52
CA CYS A 92 -4.59 -0.45 -6.71
C CYS A 92 -4.10 0.81 -7.43
N ILE A 93 -3.90 1.92 -6.71
CA ILE A 93 -3.40 3.19 -7.27
C ILE A 93 -2.07 3.00 -7.98
N ILE A 94 -1.13 2.29 -7.35
CA ILE A 94 0.20 2.00 -7.93
C ILE A 94 0.06 1.12 -9.16
N SER A 95 -0.76 0.06 -9.10
CA SER A 95 -0.92 -0.88 -10.21
C SER A 95 -1.59 -0.24 -11.44
N VAL A 96 -2.67 0.52 -11.23
CA VAL A 96 -3.38 1.22 -12.31
C VAL A 96 -2.52 2.33 -12.88
N GLY A 97 -1.92 3.17 -12.02
CA GLY A 97 -1.07 4.26 -12.48
C GLY A 97 0.19 3.79 -13.22
N PHE A 98 0.74 2.63 -12.85
CA PHE A 98 1.84 2.01 -13.59
C PHE A 98 1.39 1.42 -14.93
N LYS A 99 0.20 0.81 -14.97
CA LYS A 99 -0.37 0.29 -16.21
C LYS A 99 -0.65 1.40 -17.22
N GLU A 100 -1.31 2.49 -16.80
CA GLU A 100 -1.57 3.66 -17.65
C GLU A 100 -0.28 4.25 -18.21
N LEU A 101 0.75 4.39 -17.36
CA LEU A 101 2.07 4.84 -17.78
C LEU A 101 2.67 3.91 -18.85
N CYS A 102 2.61 2.59 -18.63
CA CYS A 102 3.14 1.63 -19.58
C CYS A 102 2.33 1.59 -20.89
N ASP A 103 1.00 1.64 -20.83
CA ASP A 103 0.13 1.65 -22.00
C ASP A 103 0.37 2.92 -22.85
N GLY A 104 0.65 4.06 -22.19
CA GLY A 104 1.11 5.28 -22.87
C GLY A 104 2.49 5.13 -23.52
N LEU A 105 3.43 4.46 -22.85
CA LEU A 105 4.79 4.21 -23.37
C LEU A 105 4.83 3.18 -24.51
N THR A 106 3.94 2.19 -24.51
CA THR A 106 3.88 1.10 -25.51
C THR A 106 2.71 1.25 -26.49
N GLY A 107 2.07 2.42 -26.52
CA GLY A 107 0.93 2.70 -27.39
C GLY A 107 1.26 2.60 -28.89
N LYS A 108 0.22 2.67 -29.73
CA LYS A 108 0.31 2.47 -31.20
C LYS A 108 1.32 3.37 -31.94
N GLN A 109 1.72 4.49 -31.33
CA GLN A 109 2.63 5.49 -31.90
C GLN A 109 4.03 5.47 -31.25
N SER A 110 4.27 4.49 -30.36
CA SER A 110 5.51 4.37 -29.63
C SER A 110 6.52 3.45 -30.33
N TRP A 111 7.81 3.71 -30.08
CA TRP A 111 8.92 2.87 -30.55
C TRP A 111 9.22 1.68 -29.63
N PHE A 112 8.58 1.60 -28.46
CA PHE A 112 8.90 0.62 -27.43
C PHE A 112 7.92 -0.54 -27.48
N SER A 113 8.42 -1.74 -27.79
CA SER A 113 7.62 -2.97 -27.73
C SER A 113 7.33 -3.39 -26.28
N ARG A 114 8.20 -3.00 -25.34
CA ARG A 114 8.03 -3.29 -23.90
C ARG A 114 8.24 -2.01 -23.08
N CYS A 115 7.46 -1.87 -22.02
CA CYS A 115 7.60 -0.76 -21.08
C CYS A 115 8.99 -0.70 -20.40
N SER A 116 9.66 -1.86 -20.26
CA SER A 116 11.04 -1.94 -19.77
C SER A 116 12.06 -1.26 -20.68
N ASP A 117 11.79 -1.19 -21.98
CA ASP A 117 12.73 -0.66 -22.97
C ASP A 117 12.79 0.87 -22.91
N ALA A 118 11.70 1.49 -22.46
CA ALA A 118 11.63 2.92 -22.17
C ALA A 118 12.54 3.35 -21.00
N GLU A 119 13.07 2.42 -20.20
CA GLU A 119 14.00 2.74 -19.10
C GLU A 119 15.32 3.35 -19.60
N ARG A 120 15.68 3.06 -20.86
CA ARG A 120 16.88 3.60 -21.53
C ARG A 120 16.59 4.87 -22.33
N ALA A 121 15.34 5.30 -22.40
CA ALA A 121 14.92 6.45 -23.16
C ALA A 121 15.27 7.77 -22.45
N ILE A 122 15.55 8.81 -23.24
CA ILE A 122 15.80 10.17 -22.76
C ILE A 122 14.53 11.00 -22.98
N ILE A 123 14.07 11.70 -21.94
CA ILE A 123 12.89 12.56 -22.00
C ILE A 123 13.32 14.00 -22.30
N TYR A 124 12.59 14.65 -23.19
CA TYR A 124 12.76 16.07 -23.51
C TYR A 124 11.52 16.86 -23.08
N GLU A 125 11.72 18.04 -22.49
CA GLU A 125 10.61 18.92 -22.11
C GLU A 125 9.90 19.45 -23.35
N GLY A 126 8.57 19.55 -23.27
CA GLY A 126 7.75 19.91 -24.42
C GLY A 126 8.05 21.28 -25.03
N ASN A 127 8.63 22.22 -24.29
CA ASN A 127 8.90 23.57 -24.80
C ASN A 127 10.38 24.00 -24.71
N SER A 128 11.23 23.15 -24.15
CA SER A 128 12.64 23.43 -23.93
C SER A 128 13.43 22.26 -24.51
N ASN A 129 14.50 22.50 -25.30
CA ASN A 129 15.51 21.47 -25.59
C ASN A 129 16.30 21.06 -24.32
N LYS A 130 15.75 21.30 -23.12
CA LYS A 130 16.30 20.83 -21.85
C LYS A 130 15.90 19.39 -21.67
N GLN A 131 16.91 18.55 -21.49
CA GLN A 131 16.75 17.20 -21.00
C GLN A 131 16.18 17.30 -19.58
N ILE A 132 14.92 16.90 -19.39
CA ILE A 132 14.30 16.91 -18.05
C ILE A 132 15.04 15.91 -17.18
N GLY A 133 15.33 14.72 -17.71
CA GLY A 133 16.09 13.70 -17.01
C GLY A 133 16.07 12.38 -17.76
N SER A 134 16.76 11.39 -17.20
CA SER A 134 16.70 10.01 -17.68
C SER A 134 15.69 9.24 -16.81
N LEU A 135 14.80 8.45 -17.42
CA LEU A 135 13.95 7.46 -16.72
C LEU A 135 14.77 6.27 -16.21
N LYS A 136 16.02 6.48 -15.81
CA LYS A 136 16.92 5.39 -15.44
C LYS A 136 16.33 4.66 -14.23
N HIS A 137 16.10 3.35 -14.38
CA HIS A 137 15.52 2.49 -13.35
C HIS A 137 14.07 2.79 -12.95
N PHE A 138 13.31 3.56 -13.73
CA PHE A 138 11.90 3.83 -13.39
C PHE A 138 11.07 2.54 -13.35
N TYR A 139 11.18 1.70 -14.37
CA TYR A 139 10.41 0.46 -14.50
C TYR A 139 10.75 -0.49 -13.35
N THR A 140 12.04 -0.68 -13.09
CA THR A 140 12.52 -1.51 -11.99
C THR A 140 12.00 -1.00 -10.63
N ARG A 141 12.11 0.32 -10.35
CA ARG A 141 11.66 0.90 -9.07
C ARG A 141 10.15 0.80 -8.89
N ILE A 142 9.35 1.09 -9.91
CA ILE A 142 7.89 1.03 -9.80
C ILE A 142 7.43 -0.42 -9.66
N ASN A 143 8.01 -1.35 -10.42
CA ASN A 143 7.69 -2.78 -10.32
C ASN A 143 8.00 -3.34 -8.92
N VAL A 144 9.17 -3.01 -8.35
CA VAL A 144 9.51 -3.39 -6.96
C VAL A 144 8.51 -2.78 -5.96
N SER A 145 8.14 -1.51 -6.16
CA SER A 145 7.16 -0.84 -5.29
C SER A 145 5.78 -1.48 -5.36
N GLN A 146 5.34 -1.88 -6.55
CA GLN A 146 4.08 -2.58 -6.77
C GLN A 146 4.10 -3.92 -6.04
N ALA A 147 5.14 -4.73 -6.24
CA ALA A 147 5.29 -6.02 -5.56
C ALA A 147 5.31 -5.86 -4.03
N ALA A 148 6.10 -4.92 -3.52
CA ALA A 148 6.17 -4.62 -2.08
C ALA A 148 4.80 -4.19 -1.51
N SER A 149 4.04 -3.38 -2.26
CA SER A 149 2.71 -2.94 -1.84
C SER A 149 1.74 -4.13 -1.73
N TRP A 150 1.75 -5.05 -2.69
CA TRP A 150 0.90 -6.23 -2.67
C TRP A 150 1.26 -7.19 -1.55
N ILE A 151 2.56 -7.41 -1.31
CA ILE A 151 3.04 -8.21 -0.17
C ILE A 151 2.56 -7.59 1.15
N CYS A 152 2.68 -6.26 1.28
CA CYS A 152 2.19 -5.56 2.46
C CYS A 152 0.67 -5.72 2.63
N THR A 153 -0.10 -5.55 1.56
CA THR A 153 -1.57 -5.74 1.59
C THR A 153 -1.95 -7.16 2.02
N LEU A 154 -1.28 -8.19 1.48
CA LEU A 154 -1.49 -9.58 1.90
C LEU A 154 -1.17 -9.79 3.39
N TRP A 155 -0.09 -9.18 3.88
CA TRP A 155 0.26 -9.23 5.29
C TRP A 155 -0.83 -8.63 6.19
N TRP A 156 -1.39 -7.48 5.80
CA TRP A 156 -2.50 -6.87 6.53
C TRP A 156 -3.77 -7.73 6.52
N ILE A 157 -4.08 -8.39 5.40
CA ILE A 157 -5.21 -9.34 5.33
C ILE A 157 -4.98 -10.50 6.30
N LEU A 158 -3.76 -11.05 6.37
CA LEU A 158 -3.42 -12.12 7.31
C LEU A 158 -3.59 -11.68 8.77
N LEU A 159 -3.24 -10.43 9.10
CA LEU A 159 -3.47 -9.87 10.45
C LEU A 159 -4.96 -9.79 10.79
N VAL A 160 -5.80 -9.33 9.85
CA VAL A 160 -7.26 -9.28 10.01
C VAL A 160 -7.82 -10.69 10.23
N VAL A 161 -7.45 -11.65 9.38
CA VAL A 161 -7.89 -13.05 9.49
C VAL A 161 -7.47 -13.65 10.83
N SER A 162 -6.23 -13.42 11.25
CA SER A 162 -5.72 -13.88 12.55
C SER A 162 -6.51 -13.27 13.72
N GLY A 163 -6.86 -11.98 13.62
CA GLY A 163 -7.72 -11.29 14.59
C GLY A 163 -9.13 -11.89 14.67
N ILE A 164 -9.75 -12.18 13.52
CA ILE A 164 -11.07 -12.82 13.45
C ILE A 164 -11.02 -14.22 14.06
N ILE A 165 -10.01 -15.03 13.74
CA ILE A 165 -9.84 -16.37 14.31
C ILE A 165 -9.75 -16.28 15.84
N ARG A 166 -8.95 -15.34 16.37
CA ARG A 166 -8.83 -15.13 17.82
C ARG A 166 -10.17 -14.73 18.44
N PHE A 167 -10.92 -13.82 17.81
CA PHE A 167 -12.24 -13.41 18.28
C PHE A 167 -13.26 -14.56 18.30
N VAL A 168 -13.28 -15.39 17.25
CA VAL A 168 -14.16 -16.57 17.18
C VAL A 168 -13.78 -17.59 18.25
N ARG A 169 -12.48 -17.84 18.45
CA ARG A 169 -12.00 -18.74 19.51
C ARG A 169 -12.39 -18.25 20.91
N ASP A 170 -12.22 -16.96 21.19
CA ASP A 170 -12.58 -16.36 22.48
C ASP A 170 -14.09 -16.48 22.76
N ARG A 171 -14.94 -16.18 21.76
CA ARG A 171 -16.39 -16.36 21.88
C ARG A 171 -16.80 -17.82 22.06
N ARG A 172 -16.13 -18.77 21.41
CA ARG A 172 -16.40 -20.21 21.60
C ARG A 172 -16.05 -20.66 23.01
N LEU A 173 -14.91 -20.22 23.55
CA LEU A 173 -14.51 -20.53 24.92
C LEU A 173 -15.53 -19.97 25.93
N GLN A 174 -15.93 -18.71 25.78
CA GLN A 174 -16.94 -18.10 26.66
C GLN A 174 -18.29 -18.83 26.62
N ARG A 175 -18.73 -19.28 25.43
CA ARG A 175 -19.96 -20.07 25.28
C ARG A 175 -19.87 -21.41 26.01
N ASN A 176 -18.77 -22.14 25.83
CA ASN A 176 -18.57 -23.43 26.51
C ASN A 176 -18.52 -23.28 28.03
N THR A 177 -17.86 -22.24 28.57
CA THR A 177 -17.84 -21.97 30.01
C THR A 177 -19.23 -21.67 30.57
N ARG A 178 -20.07 -20.90 29.85
CA ARG A 178 -21.47 -20.65 30.27
C ARG A 178 -22.33 -21.91 30.25
N GLN A 179 -22.15 -22.76 29.24
CA GLN A 179 -22.89 -24.02 29.16
C GLN A 179 -22.56 -24.97 30.31
N ASN A 180 -21.26 -25.07 30.66
CA ASN A 180 -20.83 -25.87 31.81
C ASN A 180 -21.37 -25.32 33.13
N SER A 181 -21.48 -24.00 33.33
CA SER A 181 -22.05 -23.43 34.57
C SER A 181 -23.55 -23.70 34.75
N LEU A 182 -24.29 -23.93 33.66
CA LEU A 182 -25.73 -24.24 33.71
C LEU A 182 -26.00 -25.73 33.97
N GLN A 183 -25.02 -26.62 33.82
CA GLN A 183 -25.16 -28.04 34.15
C GLN A 183 -25.02 -28.35 35.65
N TRP A 184 -24.59 -27.37 36.47
CA TRP A 184 -24.38 -27.53 37.92
C TRP A 184 -25.46 -26.84 38.77
N ILE A 185 -26.56 -26.38 38.16
CA ILE A 185 -27.75 -25.82 38.81
C ILE A 185 -28.92 -26.75 38.50
#